data_AF-A0A2C6L2Q0-F1
#
_entry.id   AF-A0A2C6L2Q0-F1
#
_cell.length_a   1.000
_cell.length_b   1.000
_cell.length_c   1.000
_cell.angle_alpha   90.00
_cell.angle_beta   90.00
_cell.angle_gamma   90.00
#
_symmetry.space_group_name_H-M   'P 1'
#
loop_
_entity.id
_entity.type
_entity.pdbx_description
1 polymer ?
#
loop_
_entity_poly.entity_id
_entity_poly.type
_entity_poly.pdbx_seq_one_letter_code
_entity_poly.pdbx_strand_id
1 'polypeptide(L)' 'MTKEQSKCEVQYKMAQKMLDILLRRGIVTEEERKEIDELNRQSFSPQLAKVYV' A
#
# COMPACT_ATOMS: atom_id res chain seq x y z
N MET A 1 -4.30 -18.47 -4.88
CA MET A 1 -4.24 -17.09 -5.41
C MET A 1 -4.90 -17.09 -6.78
N THR A 2 -6.05 -16.43 -6.92
CA THR A 2 -6.67 -16.13 -8.22
C THR A 2 -5.90 -15.01 -8.91
N LYS A 3 -6.22 -14.73 -10.19
CA LYS A 3 -5.60 -13.63 -10.92
C LYS A 3 -5.95 -12.28 -10.30
N GLU A 4 -7.19 -12.13 -9.85
CA GLU A 4 -7.70 -10.94 -9.18
C GLU A 4 -7.00 -10.70 -7.85
N GLN A 5 -6.84 -11.76 -7.04
CA GLN A 5 -6.08 -11.68 -5.78
C GLN A 5 -4.64 -11.27 -6.04
N SER A 6 -4.00 -11.85 -7.07
CA SER A 6 -2.63 -11.49 -7.47
C SER A 6 -2.53 -10.03 -7.93
N LYS A 7 -3.53 -9.53 -8.64
CA LYS A 7 -3.60 -8.13 -9.07
C LYS A 7 -3.69 -7.18 -7.86
N CYS A 8 -4.54 -7.49 -6.87
CA CYS A 8 -4.64 -6.72 -5.64
C CYS A 8 -3.30 -6.64 -4.90
N GLU A 9 -2.56 -7.75 -4.78
CA GLU A 9 -1.24 -7.76 -4.15
C GLU A 9 -0.23 -6.87 -4.89
N VAL A 10 -0.17 -6.99 -6.22
CA VAL A 10 0.74 -6.19 -7.04
C VAL A 10 0.39 -4.71 -6.94
N GLN A 11 -0.89 -4.35 -7.00
CA GLN A 11 -1.36 -2.97 -6.88
C GLN A 11 -1.05 -2.39 -5.51
N TYR A 12 -1.30 -3.12 -4.43
CA TYR A 12 -0.95 -2.70 -3.08
C TYR A 12 0.56 -2.45 -2.94
N LYS A 13 1.40 -3.36 -3.44
CA LYS A 13 2.86 -3.20 -3.39
C LYS A 13 3.35 -2.01 -4.22
N MET A 14 2.73 -1.72 -5.36
CA MET A 14 3.04 -0.51 -6.12
C MET A 14 2.64 0.75 -5.34
N ALA A 15 1.46 0.77 -4.71
CA ALA A 15 1.02 1.89 -3.89
C ALA A 15 1.99 2.17 -2.73
N GLN A 16 2.48 1.13 -2.03
CA GLN A 16 3.49 1.27 -0.99
C GLN A 16 4.78 1.91 -1.52
N LYS A 17 5.29 1.46 -2.67
CA LYS A 17 6.48 2.04 -3.30
C LYS A 17 6.29 3.51 -3.68
N MET A 18 5.12 3.87 -4.21
CA MET A 18 4.80 5.26 -4.53
C MET A 18 4.74 6.10 -3.27
N LEU A 19 4.11 5.60 -2.22
CA LEU A 19 3.97 6.31 -0.95
C LEU A 19 5.33 6.59 -0.28
N ASP A 20 6.26 5.63 -0.35
CA ASP A 20 7.63 5.83 0.11
C ASP A 20 8.38 6.90 -0.71
N ILE A 21 8.08 7.04 -2.01
CA ILE A 21 8.65 8.12 -2.84
C ILE A 21 8.06 9.47 -2.43
N LEU A 22 6.76 9.54 -2.15
CA LEU A 22 6.11 10.78 -1.70
C LEU A 22 6.68 11.24 -0.36
N LEU A 23 6.85 10.32 0.59
CA LEU A 23 7.47 10.60 1.89
C LEU A 23 8.91 11.12 1.71
N ARG A 24 9.73 10.41 0.93
CA ARG A 24 11.14 10.82 0.69
C ARG A 24 11.27 12.18 0.04
N ARG A 25 10.25 12.63 -0.71
CA ARG A 25 10.19 13.95 -1.33
C ARG A 25 9.59 15.02 -0.41
N GLY A 26 9.16 14.66 0.80
CA GLY A 26 8.49 15.56 1.73
C GLY A 26 7.10 16.01 1.27
N ILE A 27 6.47 15.26 0.35
CA ILE A 27 5.12 15.56 -0.15
C ILE A 27 4.06 15.15 0.87
N VAL A 28 4.35 14.11 1.64
CA VAL A 28 3.52 13.63 2.75
C VAL A 28 4.37 13.47 3.99
N THR A 29 3.77 13.64 5.17
CA THR A 29 4.39 13.30 6.45
C THR A 29 4.34 11.79 6.71
N GLU A 30 5.03 11.33 7.77
CA GLU A 30 4.95 9.93 8.19
C GLU A 30 3.53 9.57 8.69
N GLU A 31 2.85 10.52 9.34
CA GLU A 31 1.47 10.38 9.78
C GLU A 31 0.52 10.23 8.59
N GLU A 32 0.60 11.13 7.60
CA GLU A 32 -0.21 11.08 6.38
C GLU A 32 0.08 9.80 5.57
N ARG A 33 1.34 9.36 5.53
CA ARG A 33 1.71 8.08 4.93
C ARG A 33 1.02 6.91 5.62
N LYS A 34 0.96 6.87 6.95
CA LYS A 34 0.29 5.78 7.67
C LYS A 34 -1.20 5.75 7.37
N GLU A 35 -1.86 6.90 7.40
CA GLU A 35 -3.29 7.01 7.07
C GLU A 35 -3.57 6.54 5.62
N ILE A 36 -2.72 6.93 4.67
CA ILE A 36 -2.83 6.47 3.28
C ILE A 36 -2.58 4.96 3.15
N ASP A 37 -1.63 4.36 3.89
CA ASP A 37 -1.42 2.90 3.87
C ASP A 37 -2.65 2.15 4.41
N GLU A 38 -3.29 2.65 5.46
CA GLU A 38 -4.54 2.07 5.99
C GLU A 38 -5.66 2.11 4.94
N LEU A 39 -5.83 3.24 4.25
CA LEU A 39 -6.79 3.36 3.14
C LEU A 39 -6.45 2.44 1.97
N ASN A 40 -5.17 2.27 1.65
CA ASN A 40 -4.71 1.36 0.60
C ASN A 40 -5.01 -0.10 0.96
N ARG A 41 -4.82 -0.51 2.22
CA ARG A 41 -5.17 -1.85 2.70
C ARG A 41 -6.66 -2.13 2.54
N GLN A 42 -7.52 -1.16 2.83
CA GLN A 42 -8.97 -1.29 2.61
C GLN A 42 -9.31 -1.37 1.12
N SER A 43 -8.74 -0.46 0.31
CA SER A 43 -9.05 -0.32 -1.12
C SER A 43 -8.59 -1.52 -1.95
N PHE A 44 -7.37 -2.01 -1.72
CA PHE A 44 -6.82 -3.15 -2.47
C PHE A 44 -7.20 -4.49 -1.84
N SER A 45 -7.57 -4.51 -0.56
CA SER A 45 -7.87 -5.74 0.20
C SER A 45 -6.84 -6.87 -0.03
N PRO A 46 -5.53 -6.60 0.10
CA PRO A 46 -4.51 -7.62 -0.15
C PRO A 46 -4.65 -8.75 0.88
N GLN A 47 -4.66 -9.99 0.41
CA GLN A 47 -4.85 -11.17 1.27
C GLN A 47 -3.65 -11.41 2.18
N LEU A 48 -2.47 -10.96 1.74
CA LEU A 48 -1.21 -11.05 2.47
C LEU A 48 -0.94 -9.82 3.35
N ALA A 49 -1.92 -8.92 3.53
CA ALA A 49 -1.77 -7.72 4.37
C ALA A 49 -1.19 -8.02 5.77
N LYS A 50 -1.54 -9.18 6.33
CA LYS A 50 -1.16 -9.63 7.67
C LYS A 50 0.30 -10.08 7.80
N VAL A 51 0.99 -10.33 6.68
CA VAL A 51 2.39 -10.79 6.66
C VAL A 51 3.35 -9.75 6.09
N TYR A 52 2.85 -8.58 5.69
CA TYR A 52 3.70 -7.46 5.33
C TYR A 52 4.21 -6.77 6.59
N VAL A 53 5.44 -7.11 6.96
CA VAL A 53 6.27 -6.44 7.99
C VAL A 53 6.90 -5.18 7.39
#